data_AF-A0A820IGA6-F1
#
_entry.id   AF-A0A820IGA6-F1
#
_cell.length_a   1.000
_cell.length_b   1.000
_cell.length_c   1.000
_cell.angle_alpha   90.00
_cell.angle_beta   90.00
_cell.angle_gamma   90.00
#
_symmetry.space_group_name_H-M   'P 1'
#
loop_
_entity.id
_entity.type
_entity.pdbx_description
1 polymer ?
#
loop_
_entity_poly.entity_id
_entity_poly.type
_entity_poly.pdbx_seq_one_letter_code
_entity_poly.pdbx_strand_id
1 'polypeptide(L)'
;MKNQLILFWRCILGPKLYQTYPALPPPPVRNDQQPAHIYEKNTAESLSDTVFFALKLSIGLLKVTWPLCLIYFYRRGLLTYDNGLVTLRLTGCIVIISAYFMLLRGVGRYVNPNYKVFIDEFFKVKHNSTPETRQ
;
A
#
# COMPACT_ATOMS: atom_id res chain seq x y z
N MET A 1 -3.17 -24.37 -3.63
CA MET A 1 -3.39 -23.07 -4.31
C MET A 1 -4.06 -22.01 -3.43
N LYS A 2 -5.12 -22.32 -2.66
CA LYS A 2 -5.79 -21.36 -1.76
C LYS A 2 -4.84 -20.58 -0.83
N ASN A 3 -3.86 -21.25 -0.21
CA ASN A 3 -2.93 -20.59 0.71
C ASN A 3 -2.02 -19.55 0.01
N GLN A 4 -1.66 -19.77 -1.26
CA GLN A 4 -0.83 -18.83 -2.02
C GLN A 4 -1.63 -17.57 -2.38
N LEU A 5 -2.91 -17.71 -2.73
CA LEU A 5 -3.81 -16.57 -2.97
C LEU A 5 -4.04 -15.75 -1.71
N ILE A 6 -4.22 -16.41 -0.55
CA ILE A 6 -4.37 -15.73 0.74
C ILE A 6 -3.09 -14.96 1.10
N LEU A 7 -1.92 -15.55 0.88
CA LEU A 7 -0.63 -14.92 1.14
C LEU A 7 -0.40 -13.72 0.19
N PHE A 8 -0.76 -13.87 -1.09
CA PHE A 8 -0.73 -12.79 -2.06
C PHE A 8 -1.65 -11.62 -1.67
N TRP A 9 -2.89 -11.92 -1.23
CA TRP A 9 -3.83 -10.90 -0.76
C TRP A 9 -3.33 -10.19 0.50
N ARG A 10 -2.70 -10.93 1.42
CA ARG A 10 -2.00 -10.38 2.59
C ARG A 10 -0.82 -9.49 2.20
N CYS A 11 -0.10 -9.81 1.12
CA CYS A 11 0.98 -8.95 0.62
C CYS A 11 0.46 -7.66 -0.03
N ILE A 12 -0.67 -7.71 -0.74
CA ILE A 12 -1.30 -6.51 -1.33
C ILE A 12 -1.75 -5.54 -0.23
N LEU A 13 -2.48 -6.04 0.77
CA LEU A 13 -3.02 -5.24 1.88
C LEU A 13 -2.06 -5.07 3.06
N GLY A 14 -0.86 -5.63 2.98
CA GLY A 14 0.09 -5.63 4.08
C GLY A 14 0.66 -4.25 4.40
N PRO A 15 1.11 -4.03 5.65
CA PRO A 15 1.78 -2.79 6.04
C PRO A 15 3.10 -2.62 5.29
N LYS A 16 3.56 -1.37 5.19
CA LYS A 16 4.87 -1.04 4.61
C LYS A 16 5.97 -1.41 5.60
N LEU A 17 6.94 -2.19 5.15
CA LEU A 17 8.11 -2.53 5.93
C LEU A 17 9.16 -1.41 5.75
N TYR A 18 9.66 -0.87 6.85
CA TYR A 18 10.64 0.22 6.85
C TYR A 18 12.05 -0.27 7.21
N GLN A 19 12.16 -1.27 8.09
CA GLN A 19 13.41 -1.86 8.53
C GLN A 19 13.25 -3.37 8.63
N THR A 20 14.30 -4.10 8.24
CA THR A 20 14.43 -5.53 8.49
C THR A 20 15.49 -5.72 9.56
N TYR A 21 15.11 -6.39 10.65
CA TYR A 21 16.07 -6.89 11.62
C TYR A 21 16.65 -8.20 11.12
N PRO A 22 17.98 -8.41 11.19
CA PRO A 22 18.55 -9.71 10.87
C PRO A 22 17.92 -10.77 11.78
N ALA A 23 17.48 -11.88 11.20
CA ALA A 23 16.94 -13.00 11.95
C ALA A 23 18.07 -13.62 12.81
N LEU A 24 17.82 -13.78 14.11
CA LEU A 24 18.63 -14.67 14.96
C LEU A 24 18.54 -16.10 14.38
N PRO A 25 19.63 -16.89 14.33
CA PRO A 25 20.78 -16.85 15.24
C PRO A 25 22.00 -16.11 14.67
N PRO A 26 22.82 -15.48 15.52
CA PRO A 26 24.02 -14.79 15.10
C PRO A 26 25.08 -15.82 14.63
N PRO A 27 25.74 -15.64 13.47
CA PRO A 27 27.07 -16.20 13.30
C PRO A 27 27.99 -15.59 14.38
N PRO A 28 28.98 -16.33 14.89
CA PRO A 28 29.87 -15.87 15.96
C PRO A 28 30.82 -14.79 15.42
N VAL A 29 30.30 -13.58 15.22
CA VAL A 29 31.10 -12.40 14.91
C VAL A 29 30.83 -11.40 16.01
N ARG A 30 31.72 -11.46 16.99
CA ARG A 30 31.95 -10.54 18.09
C ARG A 30 32.11 -9.12 17.53
N ASN A 31 31.02 -8.36 17.40
CA ASN A 31 30.99 -6.89 17.27
C ASN A 31 29.55 -6.39 17.54
N ASP A 32 29.40 -5.55 18.56
CA ASP A 32 28.15 -5.03 19.17
C ASP A 32 27.25 -4.14 18.27
N GLN A 33 27.35 -4.19 16.95
CA GLN A 33 26.50 -3.40 16.05
C GLN A 33 26.32 -4.10 14.71
N GLN A 34 25.29 -4.94 14.58
CA GLN A 34 24.69 -5.16 13.25
C GLN A 34 23.63 -4.09 13.04
N PRO A 35 23.89 -3.04 12.23
CA PRO A 35 22.92 -1.98 12.01
C PRO A 35 21.68 -2.54 11.34
N ALA A 36 20.49 -2.13 11.80
CA ALA A 36 19.21 -2.45 11.17
C ALA A 36 19.34 -2.21 9.65
N HIS A 37 19.16 -3.25 8.85
CA HIS A 37 19.28 -3.11 7.41
C HIS A 37 18.05 -2.37 6.91
N ILE A 38 18.27 -1.21 6.28
CA ILE A 38 17.19 -0.42 5.68
C ILE A 38 16.61 -1.29 4.55
N TYR A 39 15.30 -1.56 4.62
CA TYR A 39 14.65 -2.39 3.62
C TYR A 39 14.77 -1.74 2.24
N GLU A 40 15.50 -2.39 1.33
CA GLU A 40 15.66 -1.93 -0.03
C GLU A 40 14.37 -2.20 -0.80
N LYS A 41 13.68 -1.11 -1.16
CA LYS A 41 12.40 -1.19 -1.88
C LYS A 41 12.67 -1.57 -3.32
N ASN A 42 11.86 -2.49 -3.84
CA ASN A 42 11.90 -2.79 -5.27
C ASN A 42 11.38 -1.58 -6.08
N THR A 43 11.81 -1.44 -7.34
CA THR A 43 11.36 -0.36 -8.23
C THR A 43 9.84 -0.38 -8.45
N ALA A 44 9.23 -1.56 -8.47
CA ALA A 44 7.77 -1.71 -8.52
C ALA A 44 7.07 -1.14 -7.27
N GLU A 45 7.69 -1.26 -6.10
CA GLU A 45 7.16 -0.71 -4.85
C GLU A 45 7.32 0.81 -4.81
N SER A 46 8.47 1.34 -5.27
CA SER A 46 8.72 2.79 -5.29
C SER A 46 7.77 3.53 -6.23
N LEU A 47 7.52 3.00 -7.42
CA LEU A 47 6.55 3.56 -8.37
C LEU A 47 5.13 3.56 -7.78
N SER A 48 4.72 2.45 -7.17
CA SER A 48 3.40 2.37 -6.53
C SER A 48 3.27 3.38 -5.37
N ASP A 49 4.30 3.53 -4.53
CA ASP A 49 4.30 4.46 -3.40
C ASP A 49 4.17 5.92 -3.88
N THR A 50 4.84 6.30 -4.97
CA THR A 50 4.72 7.64 -5.56
C THR A 50 3.30 7.92 -6.05
N VAL A 51 2.66 6.96 -6.72
CA VAL A 51 1.27 7.09 -7.18
C VAL A 51 0.32 7.21 -5.99
N PHE A 52 0.48 6.39 -4.95
CA PHE A 52 -0.34 6.50 -3.74
C PHE A 52 -0.12 7.82 -3.00
N PHE A 53 1.09 8.35 -3.00
CA PHE A 53 1.38 9.65 -2.42
C PHE A 53 0.67 10.77 -3.18
N ALA A 54 0.76 10.78 -4.51
CA ALA A 54 0.04 11.72 -5.37
C ALA A 54 -1.47 11.64 -5.16
N LEU A 55 -2.03 10.42 -5.08
CA LEU A 55 -3.45 10.20 -4.80
C LEU A 55 -3.85 10.78 -3.43
N LYS A 56 -3.08 10.51 -2.37
CA LYS A 56 -3.34 11.07 -1.04
C LYS A 56 -3.29 12.59 -1.02
N LEU A 57 -2.32 13.18 -1.71
CA LEU A 57 -2.20 14.63 -1.84
C LEU A 57 -3.40 15.20 -2.61
N SER A 58 -3.83 14.55 -3.69
CA SER A 58 -5.01 14.97 -4.46
C SER A 58 -6.28 14.95 -3.61
N ILE A 59 -6.50 13.91 -2.80
CA ILE A 59 -7.65 13.80 -1.90
C ILE A 59 -7.55 14.86 -0.79
N GLY A 60 -6.36 15.10 -0.25
CA GLY A 60 -6.12 16.14 0.75
C GLY A 60 -6.46 17.53 0.23
N LEU A 61 -6.02 17.86 -0.98
CA LEU A 61 -6.39 19.10 -1.66
C LEU A 61 -7.90 19.17 -1.90
N LEU A 62 -8.49 18.09 -2.44
CA LEU A 62 -9.92 18.03 -2.73
C LEU A 62 -10.78 18.21 -1.47
N LYS A 63 -10.30 17.73 -0.31
CA LYS A 63 -11.01 17.91 0.97
C LYS A 63 -11.09 19.38 1.38
N VAL A 64 -10.05 20.15 1.09
CA VAL A 64 -10.01 21.60 1.37
C VAL A 64 -10.77 22.39 0.29
N THR A 65 -10.62 22.01 -0.98
CA THR A 65 -11.19 22.74 -2.12
C THR A 65 -12.59 22.26 -2.54
N TRP A 66 -13.15 21.27 -1.86
CA TRP A 66 -14.46 20.66 -2.12
C TRP A 66 -15.61 21.67 -2.35
N PRO A 67 -15.78 22.76 -1.55
CA PRO A 67 -16.93 23.64 -1.75
C PRO A 67 -16.78 24.48 -3.02
N LEU A 68 -15.56 24.88 -3.38
CA LEU A 68 -15.26 25.58 -4.63
C LEU A 68 -15.43 24.66 -5.84
N CYS A 69 -14.97 23.41 -5.73
CA CYS A 69 -15.13 22.41 -6.77
C CYS A 69 -16.61 22.13 -7.07
N LEU A 70 -17.47 22.00 -6.06
CA LEU A 70 -18.91 21.81 -6.26
C LEU A 70 -19.55 22.94 -7.05
N ILE A 71 -19.29 24.19 -6.67
CA ILE A 71 -19.87 25.36 -7.36
C ILE A 71 -19.40 25.39 -8.82
N TYR A 72 -18.13 25.06 -9.07
CA TYR A 72 -17.59 24.94 -10.42
C TYR A 72 -18.25 23.83 -11.24
N PHE A 73 -18.40 22.63 -10.67
CA PHE A 73 -19.05 21.49 -11.32
C PHE A 73 -20.53 21.76 -11.63
N TYR A 74 -21.22 22.44 -10.72
CA TYR A 74 -22.61 22.87 -10.92
C TYR A 74 -22.72 23.88 -12.06
N ARG A 75 -21.89 24.93 -12.06
CA ARG A 75 -21.89 25.95 -13.13
C ARG A 75 -21.58 25.37 -14.52
N ARG A 76 -20.73 24.34 -14.59
CA ARG A 76 -20.40 23.68 -15.86
C ARG A 76 -21.40 22.63 -16.32
N GLY A 77 -22.44 22.32 -15.53
CA GLY A 77 -23.40 21.28 -15.88
C GLY A 77 -22.78 19.88 -16.02
N LEU A 78 -21.62 19.65 -15.37
CA LEU A 78 -20.90 18.37 -15.41
C LEU A 78 -21.65 17.25 -14.65
N LEU A 79 -22.61 17.63 -13.81
CA LEU A 79 -23.49 16.73 -13.04
C LEU A 79 -24.82 16.40 -13.79
N THR A 80 -24.96 16.86 -15.04
CA THR A 80 -26.15 16.56 -15.87
C THR A 80 -26.06 15.14 -16.43
N TYR A 81 -27.20 14.49 -16.67
CA TYR A 81 -27.30 13.10 -17.14
C TYR A 81 -26.42 12.80 -18.38
N ASP A 82 -26.34 13.72 -19.35
CA ASP A 82 -25.49 13.57 -20.54
C ASP A 82 -23.98 13.50 -20.23
N ASN A 83 -23.52 14.30 -19.27
CA ASN A 83 -22.10 14.36 -18.87
C ASN A 83 -21.76 13.36 -17.76
N GLY A 84 -22.78 12.77 -17.13
CA GLY A 84 -22.64 11.77 -16.07
C GLY A 84 -21.93 10.49 -16.53
N LEU A 85 -22.17 10.07 -17.77
CA LEU A 85 -21.51 8.88 -18.31
C LEU A 85 -20.00 9.11 -18.54
N VAL A 86 -19.63 10.30 -18.98
CA VAL A 86 -18.21 10.66 -19.22
C VAL A 86 -17.46 10.74 -17.90
N THR A 87 -18.05 11.37 -16.89
CA THR A 87 -17.48 11.44 -15.53
C THR A 87 -17.37 10.04 -14.91
N LEU A 88 -18.39 9.19 -15.04
CA LEU A 88 -18.33 7.79 -14.58
C LEU A 88 -17.18 7.01 -15.25
N ARG A 89 -17.00 7.14 -16.57
CA ARG A 89 -15.89 6.48 -17.28
C ARG A 89 -14.54 6.96 -16.77
N LEU A 90 -14.38 8.27 -16.57
CA LEU A 90 -13.15 8.85 -16.07
C LEU A 90 -12.83 8.39 -14.64
N THR A 91 -13.82 8.38 -13.75
CA THR A 91 -13.68 7.82 -12.40
C THR A 91 -13.35 6.33 -12.46
N GLY A 92 -14.00 5.57 -13.35
CA GLY A 92 -13.69 4.15 -13.58
C GLY A 92 -12.24 3.92 -13.99
N CYS A 93 -11.71 4.71 -14.92
CA CYS A 93 -10.30 4.65 -15.33
C CYS A 93 -9.36 4.88 -14.13
N ILE A 94 -9.64 5.89 -13.29
CA ILE A 94 -8.83 6.17 -12.09
C ILE A 94 -8.86 4.97 -11.13
N VAL A 95 -10.02 4.36 -10.92
CA VAL A 95 -10.16 3.17 -10.06
C VAL A 95 -9.37 1.99 -10.63
N ILE A 96 -9.47 1.71 -11.93
CA ILE A 96 -8.74 0.62 -12.58
C ILE A 96 -7.22 0.84 -12.50
N ILE A 97 -6.76 2.06 -12.76
CA ILE A 97 -5.34 2.42 -12.67
C ILE A 97 -4.83 2.24 -11.24
N SER A 98 -5.58 2.72 -10.24
CA SER A 98 -5.18 2.56 -8.83
C SER A 98 -5.16 1.08 -8.40
N ALA A 99 -6.11 0.28 -8.86
CA ALA A 99 -6.12 -1.17 -8.65
C ALA A 99 -4.90 -1.85 -9.30
N TYR A 100 -4.52 -1.45 -10.51
CA TYR A 100 -3.31 -1.94 -11.18
C TYR A 100 -2.04 -1.66 -10.37
N PHE A 101 -1.89 -0.44 -9.83
CA PHE A 101 -0.76 -0.11 -8.96
C PHE A 101 -0.81 -0.85 -7.61
N MET A 102 -1.99 -1.16 -7.05
CA MET A 102 -2.11 -2.05 -5.89
C MET A 102 -1.58 -3.46 -6.20
N LEU A 103 -1.92 -4.00 -7.37
CA LEU A 103 -1.47 -5.33 -7.79
C LEU A 103 0.03 -5.35 -8.05
N LEU A 104 0.58 -4.36 -8.76
CA LEU A 104 2.03 -4.22 -8.95
C LEU A 104 2.80 -4.19 -7.63
N ARG A 105 2.27 -3.45 -6.64
CA ARG A 105 2.83 -3.41 -5.29
C ARG A 105 2.78 -4.79 -4.62
N GLY A 106 1.66 -5.50 -4.75
CA GLY A 106 1.50 -6.86 -4.23
C GLY A 106 2.49 -7.86 -4.84
N VAL A 107 2.71 -7.78 -6.15
CA VAL A 107 3.70 -8.59 -6.86
C VAL A 107 5.12 -8.26 -6.38
N GLY A 108 5.48 -6.97 -6.28
CA GLY A 108 6.79 -6.56 -5.76
C GLY A 108 7.09 -7.14 -4.38
N ARG A 109 6.10 -7.13 -3.49
CA ARG A 109 6.17 -7.71 -2.14
C ARG A 109 6.19 -9.24 -2.13
N TYR A 110 5.51 -9.88 -3.07
CA TYR A 110 5.52 -11.33 -3.21
C TYR A 110 6.83 -11.85 -3.80
N VAL A 111 7.56 -11.05 -4.57
CA VAL A 111 8.89 -11.44 -5.05
C VAL A 111 9.94 -11.38 -3.93
N ASN A 112 9.79 -10.46 -2.96
CA ASN A 112 10.75 -10.33 -1.87
C ASN A 112 10.58 -11.42 -0.79
N PRO A 113 11.56 -12.34 -0.60
CA PRO A 113 11.46 -13.39 0.41
C PRO A 113 11.46 -12.84 1.85
N ASN A 114 12.15 -11.73 2.11
CA ASN A 114 12.20 -11.11 3.44
C ASN A 114 10.81 -10.61 3.88
N TYR A 115 10.03 -10.08 2.92
CA TYR A 115 8.68 -9.61 3.20
C TYR A 115 7.72 -10.78 3.51
N LYS A 116 7.92 -11.96 2.91
CA LYS A 116 7.10 -13.14 3.20
C LYS A 116 7.28 -13.63 4.63
N VAL A 117 8.52 -13.65 5.13
CA VAL A 117 8.79 -14.05 6.51
C VAL A 117 8.14 -13.05 7.47
N PHE A 118 8.29 -11.75 7.20
CA PHE A 118 7.67 -10.70 8.00
C PHE A 118 6.13 -10.80 8.02
N ILE A 119 5.48 -10.98 6.87
CA ILE A 119 4.01 -10.99 6.82
C ILE A 119 3.44 -12.23 7.50
N ASP A 120 4.13 -13.38 7.42
CA ASP A 120 3.70 -14.59 8.11
C ASP A 120 3.81 -14.43 9.62
N GLU A 121 4.93 -13.89 10.10
CA GLU A 121 5.14 -13.60 11.53
C GLU A 121 4.15 -12.56 12.05
N PHE A 122 3.93 -11.48 11.29
CA PHE A 122 2.95 -10.45 11.62
C PHE A 122 1.54 -11.03 11.78
N PHE A 123 1.12 -11.95 10.90
CA PHE A 123 -0.20 -12.56 11.00
C PHE A 123 -0.29 -13.60 12.14
N LYS A 124 0.79 -14.31 12.45
CA LYS A 124 0.85 -15.19 13.63
C LYS A 124 0.72 -14.37 14.91
N VAL A 125 1.49 -13.29 15.04
CA VAL A 125 1.42 -12.38 16.18
C VAL A 125 0.03 -11.76 16.26
N LYS A 126 -0.52 -11.23 15.16
CA LYS A 126 -1.86 -10.61 15.15
C LYS A 126 -2.97 -11.56 15.59
N HIS A 127 -2.86 -12.84 15.23
CA HIS A 127 -3.82 -13.87 15.64
C HIS A 127 -3.67 -14.23 17.13
N ASN A 128 -2.44 -14.21 17.65
CA ASN A 128 -2.11 -14.58 19.02
C ASN A 128 -1.97 -13.36 19.97
N SER A 129 -2.31 -12.15 19.51
CA SER A 129 -2.14 -10.91 20.26
C SER A 129 -3.17 -10.80 21.39
N THR A 130 -2.73 -10.98 22.63
CA THR A 130 -3.42 -10.56 23.85
C THR A 130 -3.25 -9.05 24.08
N PRO A 131 -4.13 -8.37 24.84
CA PRO A 131 -4.08 -6.91 25.03
C PRO A 131 -2.74 -6.39 25.59
N GLU A 132 -1.97 -7.23 26.27
CA GLU A 132 -0.66 -6.94 26.87
C GLU A 132 0.47 -6.73 25.84
N THR A 133 0.36 -7.26 24.62
CA THR A 133 1.42 -7.23 23.58
C THR A 133 1.21 -6.17 22.51
N ARG A 134 0.22 -5.28 22.67
CA ARG A 134 -0.21 -4.27 21.68
C ARG A 134 0.52 -2.92 21.76
N GLN A 135 1.70 -2.87 22.38
CA GLN A 135 2.52 -1.66 22.48
C GLN A 135 3.44 -1.47 21.28
#